data_AF-A0A2E6H5W0-F1
#
_entry.id   AF-A0A2E6H5W0-F1
#
_cell.length_a   1.000
_cell.length_b   1.000
_cell.length_c   1.000
_cell.angle_alpha   90.00
_cell.angle_beta   90.00
_cell.angle_gamma   90.00
#
_symmetry.space_group_name_H-M   'P 1'
#
loop_
_entity.id
_entity.type
_entity.pdbx_description
1 polymer ?
#
loop_
_entity_poly.entity_id
_entity_poly.type
_entity_poly.pdbx_seq_one_letter_code
_entity_poly.pdbx_strand_id
1 'polypeptide(L)' 'MKDLKDLIDNSDMQEVLDKLENLEDEQLATELLREFNDRSAILGKLIMNLDKELSDEEWKSRCDEAKKSVDETLQKIKDL' A
#
# COMPACT_ATOMS: atom_id res chain seq x y z
N MET A 1 -6.14 -17.23 -9.39
CA MET A 1 -6.32 -16.42 -8.19
C MET A 1 -4.94 -15.86 -7.89
N LYS A 2 -4.70 -14.55 -8.08
CA LYS A 2 -3.39 -13.96 -7.76
C LYS A 2 -3.24 -14.00 -6.25
N ASP A 3 -2.12 -14.52 -5.77
CA ASP A 3 -1.87 -14.67 -4.34
C ASP A 3 -1.73 -13.29 -3.67
N LEU A 4 -2.17 -13.19 -2.41
CA LEU A 4 -2.02 -11.98 -1.59
C LEU A 4 -0.56 -11.48 -1.52
N LYS A 5 0.40 -12.39 -1.74
CA LYS A 5 1.85 -12.13 -1.82
C LYS A 5 2.27 -11.26 -3.01
N ASP A 6 1.47 -11.19 -4.08
CA ASP A 6 1.82 -10.44 -5.29
C ASP A 6 1.40 -8.96 -5.22
N LEU A 7 0.76 -8.54 -4.13
CA LEU A 7 0.10 -7.22 -4.02
C LEU A 7 0.93 -6.20 -3.24
N ILE A 8 1.58 -6.66 -2.18
CA ILE A 8 2.72 -6.01 -1.53
C ILE A 8 3.72 -7.14 -1.37
N ASP A 9 4.85 -7.07 -2.08
CA ASP A 9 5.92 -8.02 -1.84
C ASP A 9 6.37 -7.83 -0.38
N ASN A 10 6.44 -8.91 0.39
CA ASN A 10 6.92 -8.83 1.77
C ASN A 10 8.34 -8.23 1.84
N SER A 11 9.12 -8.32 0.75
CA SER A 11 10.42 -7.65 0.64
C SER A 11 10.29 -6.12 0.56
N ASP A 12 9.32 -5.59 -0.19
CA ASP A 12 9.04 -4.14 -0.25
C ASP A 12 8.58 -3.59 1.11
N MET A 13 7.79 -4.37 1.85
CA MET A 13 7.34 -3.97 3.18
C MET A 13 8.51 -3.90 4.17
N GLN A 14 9.41 -4.88 4.15
CA GLN A 14 10.58 -4.87 5.02
C GLN A 14 11.50 -3.69 4.69
N GLU A 15 11.76 -3.43 3.41
CA GLU A 15 12.59 -2.30 2.97
C GLU A 15 12.02 -0.95 3.44
N VAL A 16 10.70 -0.79 3.38
CA VAL A 16 10.00 0.41 3.85
C VAL A 16 10.13 0.59 5.35
N LEU A 17 9.87 -0.46 6.13
CA LEU A 17 9.97 -0.40 7.58
C LEU A 17 11.40 -0.08 8.00
N ASP A 18 12.39 -0.73 7.40
CA ASP A 18 13.81 -0.48 7.66
C ASP A 18 14.18 0.99 7.35
N LYS A 19 13.70 1.55 6.23
CA LYS A 19 13.94 2.96 5.88
C LYS A 19 13.31 3.92 6.89
N LEU A 20 12.05 3.68 7.26
CA LEU A 20 11.32 4.56 8.18
C LEU A 20 11.89 4.50 9.60
N GLU A 21 12.32 3.32 10.07
CA GLU A 21 12.95 3.15 11.38
C GLU A 21 14.31 3.86 11.50
N ASN A 22 15.03 4.03 10.38
CA ASN A 22 16.34 4.68 10.34
C ASN A 22 16.29 6.17 9.98
N LEU A 23 15.09 6.73 9.79
CA LEU A 23 14.93 8.15 9.44
C LEU A 23 15.14 9.02 10.70
N GLU A 24 16.04 10.00 10.64
CA GLU A 24 16.29 10.92 11.78
C GLU A 24 15.05 11.77 12.13
N ASP A 25 14.24 12.09 11.12
CA ASP A 25 12.97 12.82 11.30
C ASP A 25 11.84 11.85 11.66
N GLU A 26 11.67 11.59 12.96
CA GLU A 26 10.63 10.70 13.50
C GLU A 26 9.20 11.15 13.12
N GLN A 27 8.97 12.46 12.97
CA GLN A 27 7.66 12.97 12.58
C GLN A 27 7.36 12.59 11.13
N LEU A 28 8.31 12.86 10.22
CA LEU A 28 8.19 12.46 8.82
C LEU A 28 8.02 10.94 8.68
N ALA A 29 8.79 10.15 9.45
CA ALA A 29 8.69 8.69 9.46
C ALA A 29 7.28 8.23 9.85
N THR A 30 6.72 8.82 10.92
CA THR A 30 5.37 8.49 11.41
C THR A 30 4.29 8.89 10.41
N GLU A 31 4.43 10.04 9.75
CA GLU A 31 3.49 10.51 8.72
C GLU A 31 3.49 9.57 7.50
N LEU A 32 4.66 9.16 7.03
CA LEU A 32 4.82 8.23 5.92
C LEU A 32 4.31 6.82 6.26
N LEU A 33 4.59 6.33 7.47
CA LEU A 33 4.08 5.05 7.94
C LEU A 33 2.55 5.04 7.98
N ARG A 34 1.94 6.13 8.47
CA ARG A 34 0.49 6.29 8.48
C ARG A 34 -0.07 6.29 7.06
N GLU A 35 0.53 7.08 6.17
CA GLU A 35 0.12 7.15 4.76
C GLU A 35 0.19 5.77 4.08
N PHE A 36 1.27 5.02 4.30
CA PHE A 36 1.43 3.67 3.77
C PHE A 36 0.38 2.70 4.34
N ASN A 37 0.15 2.72 5.64
CA ASN A 37 -0.85 1.87 6.30
C ASN A 37 -2.27 2.16 5.80
N ASP A 38 -2.64 3.43 5.66
CA ASP A 38 -3.98 3.82 5.21
C ASP A 38 -4.24 3.34 3.76
N ARG A 39 -3.27 3.56 2.87
CA ARG A 39 -3.38 3.16 1.46
C ARG A 39 -3.38 1.64 1.28
N SER A 40 -2.49 0.93 1.99
CA SER A 40 -2.44 -0.54 1.93
C SER A 40 -3.69 -1.19 2.53
N ALA A 41 -4.29 -0.60 3.56
CA ALA A 41 -5.57 -1.06 4.12
C ALA A 41 -6.73 -0.93 3.13
N ILE A 42 -6.79 0.17 2.35
CA ILE A 42 -7.80 0.35 1.29
C ILE A 42 -7.65 -0.74 0.23
N LEU A 43 -6.43 -0.93 -0.28
CA LEU A 43 -6.13 -1.95 -1.26
C LEU A 43 -6.50 -3.35 -0.75
N GLY A 44 -6.13 -3.68 0.49
CA GLY A 44 -6.46 -4.95 1.13
C GLY A 44 -7.97 -5.21 1.19
N LYS A 45 -8.78 -4.20 1.55
CA LYS A 45 -10.25 -4.31 1.57
C LYS A 45 -10.83 -4.59 0.18
N LEU A 46 -10.30 -3.93 -0.85
CA LEU A 46 -10.74 -4.12 -2.23
C LEU A 46 -10.40 -5.53 -2.73
N ILE A 47 -9.17 -5.99 -2.51
CA ILE A 47 -8.72 -7.34 -2.92
C ILE A 47 -9.55 -8.44 -2.26
N MET A 48 -9.84 -8.28 -0.97
CA MET A 48 -10.69 -9.21 -0.23
C MET A 48 -12.14 -9.22 -0.72
N ASN A 49 -12.47 -8.36 -1.69
CA ASN A 49 -13.79 -8.17 -2.28
C ASN A 49 -14.86 -8.01 -1.19
N LEU A 50 -14.55 -7.18 -0.19
CA LEU A 50 -15.44 -6.96 0.95
C LEU A 50 -16.68 -6.14 0.56
N ASP A 51 -16.65 -5.47 -0.58
CA ASP A 51 -17.76 -4.70 -1.13
C ASP A 51 -18.36 -5.42 -2.35
N LYS A 52 -19.46 -6.14 -2.12
CA LYS A 52 -20.16 -6.93 -3.13
C LYS A 52 -21.07 -6.11 -4.05
N GLU A 53 -21.22 -4.82 -3.77
CA GLU A 53 -22.06 -3.91 -4.56
C GLU A 53 -21.30 -3.36 -5.77
N LEU A 54 -19.97 -3.54 -5.83
CA LEU A 54 -19.15 -3.13 -6.97
C LEU A 54 -19.33 -4.10 -8.15
N SER A 55 -19.51 -3.55 -9.35
CA SER A 55 -19.34 -4.34 -10.57
C SER A 55 -17.89 -4.79 -10.75
N ASP A 56 -17.66 -5.85 -11.54
CA ASP A 56 -16.31 -6.35 -11.83
C ASP A 56 -15.38 -5.27 -12.41
N GLU A 57 -15.92 -4.38 -13.25
CA GLU A 57 -15.17 -3.29 -13.87
C GLU A 57 -14.81 -2.21 -12.85
N GLU A 58 -15.75 -1.80 -12.00
CA GLU A 58 -15.51 -0.82 -10.93
C GLU A 58 -14.55 -1.38 -9.88
N TRP A 59 -14.73 -2.64 -9.48
CA TRP A 59 -13.84 -3.34 -8.55
C TRP A 59 -12.41 -3.34 -9.07
N LYS A 60 -12.22 -3.69 -10.36
CA LYS A 60 -10.91 -3.70 -10.99
C LYS A 60 -10.29 -2.31 -11.05
N SER A 61 -11.05 -1.30 -11.50
CA SER A 61 -10.58 0.09 -11.56
C SER A 61 -10.10 0.58 -10.18
N ARG A 62 -10.89 0.30 -9.13
CA ARG A 62 -10.52 0.68 -7.76
C ARG A 62 -9.30 -0.08 -7.25
N CYS A 63 -9.16 -1.36 -7.58
CA CYS A 63 -7.95 -2.12 -7.25
C CYS A 63 -6.71 -1.52 -7.92
N ASP A 64 -6.80 -1.18 -9.20
CA ASP A 64 -5.70 -0.58 -9.96
C ASP A 64 -5.30 0.80 -9.40
N GLU A 65 -6.30 1.64 -9.07
CA GLU A 65 -6.08 2.94 -8.42
C GLU A 65 -5.46 2.81 -7.03
N ALA A 66 -5.99 1.91 -6.19
CA ALA A 66 -5.47 1.69 -4.85
C ALA A 66 -4.04 1.12 -4.88
N LYS A 67 -3.74 0.23 -5.84
CA LYS A 67 -2.39 -0.28 -6.04
C LYS A 67 -1.43 0.83 -6.43
N LYS A 68 -1.80 1.65 -7.42
CA LYS A 68 -0.97 2.79 -7.82
C LYS A 68 -0.70 3.73 -6.65
N SER A 69 -1.71 3.98 -5.81
CA SER A 69 -1.56 4.81 -4.62
C SER A 69 -0.55 4.23 -3.62
N VAL A 70 -0.57 2.91 -3.36
CA VAL A 70 0.45 2.25 -2.53
C VAL A 70 1.83 2.36 -3.17
N ASP A 71 1.95 2.06 -4.45
CA ASP A 71 3.22 2.10 -5.20
C ASP A 71 3.86 3.51 -5.18
N GLU A 72 3.05 4.57 -5.29
CA GLU A 72 3.52 5.96 -5.18
C GLU A 72 4.09 6.28 -3.79
N THR A 73 3.44 5.79 -2.73
CA THR A 73 3.93 5.99 -1.35
C THR A 73 5.19 5.18 -1.10
N LEU A 74 5.27 3.95 -1.62
CA LEU A 74 6.49 3.15 -1.59
C LEU A 74 7.64 3.89 -2.26
N GLN A 75 7.43 4.43 -3.47
CA GLN A 75 8.46 5.17 -4.18
C GLN A 75 8.90 6.41 -3.41
N LYS A 76 7.95 7.17 -2.85
CA LYS A 76 8.23 8.33 -2.00
C LYS A 76 9.13 7.99 -0.82
N ILE A 77 8.91 6.84 -0.17
CA ILE A 77 9.75 6.37 0.96
C ILE A 77 11.11 5.91 0.46
N LYS A 78 11.16 5.21 -0.68
CA LYS A 78 12.42 4.72 -1.27
C LYS A 78 13.34 5.86 -1.73
N ASP A 79 12.79 6.99 -2.13
CA ASP A 79 13.53 8.17 -2.59
C ASP A 79 14.13 9.04 -1.46
N LEU A 80 13.85 8.71 -0.19
CA LEU A 80 14.48 9.33 1.00
C LEU A 80 15.86 8.72 1.30
#